data_AF-A0A1B6IUW1-F1
#
_entry.id   AF-A0A1B6IUW1-F1
#
_cell.length_a   1.000
_cell.length_b   1.000
_cell.length_c   1.000
_cell.angle_alpha   90.00
_cell.angle_beta   90.00
_cell.angle_gamma   90.00
#
_symmetry.space_group_name_H-M   'P 1'
#
loop_
_entity.id
_entity.type
_entity.pdbx_description
1 polymer ?
#
loop_
_entity_poly.entity_id
_entity_poly.type
_entity_poly.pdbx_seq_one_letter_code
_entity_poly.pdbx_strand_id
1 'polypeptide(L)'
;ITGRIEELEKPEPLTQNQQKFRKRMEDLMNWRRDIRSKRRVRISAISNQMESHLDKITDLKWIGPSVVVTDTIDIIPNPSAEPNLQIVTSSIYGDIKLWDLRAEPIKSERKHIQQFKTKDRFGRPASLDFGLSPYIKLYRRWKPFATLMSIYKSLPVLLTGIFTHTVPLKYVRATPKLSGVKEVLEDRIEYKAIFGDSGPLPLQLYIGNLFGEAAVA
;
A
#
# COMPACT_ATOMS: atom_id res chain seq x y z
N ILE A 1 -26.03 34.55 -24.75
CA ILE A 1 -26.05 33.89 -23.42
C ILE A 1 -24.60 33.60 -23.00
N THR A 2 -23.77 34.65 -22.96
CA THR A 2 -22.30 34.51 -22.91
C THR A 2 -21.65 35.26 -21.74
N GLY A 3 -22.43 35.96 -20.91
CA GLY A 3 -21.89 36.64 -19.71
C GLY A 3 -22.23 35.96 -18.38
N ARG A 4 -23.33 35.18 -18.30
CA ARG A 4 -23.80 34.57 -17.04
C ARG A 4 -22.98 33.37 -16.57
N ILE A 5 -22.23 32.73 -17.47
CA ILE A 5 -21.44 31.53 -17.15
C ILE A 5 -20.06 31.95 -16.61
N GLU A 6 -19.47 33.02 -17.15
CA GLU A 6 -18.17 33.55 -16.69
C GLU A 6 -18.24 34.19 -15.30
N GLU A 7 -19.42 34.67 -14.86
CA GLU A 7 -19.62 35.16 -13.49
C GLU A 7 -19.71 34.02 -12.45
N LEU A 8 -20.08 32.81 -12.85
CA LEU A 8 -20.16 31.63 -11.97
C LEU A 8 -18.79 30.96 -11.72
N GLU A 9 -17.78 31.27 -12.54
CA GLU A 9 -16.43 30.71 -12.42
C GLU A 9 -15.47 31.56 -11.57
N LYS A 10 -15.91 32.74 -11.10
CA LYS A 10 -15.09 33.55 -10.19
C LYS A 10 -15.19 32.94 -8.78
N PRO A 11 -14.07 32.52 -8.17
CA PRO A 11 -14.09 32.01 -6.80
C PRO A 11 -14.53 33.16 -5.88
N GLU A 12 -15.70 33.02 -5.25
CA GLU A 12 -16.16 33.96 -4.23
C GLU A 12 -15.06 34.13 -3.17
N PRO A 13 -14.65 35.36 -2.84
CA PRO A 13 -13.68 35.59 -1.78
C PRO A 13 -14.34 35.27 -0.43
N LEU A 14 -14.19 34.02 0.01
CA LEU A 14 -14.69 33.54 1.29
C LEU A 14 -13.97 34.28 2.43
N THR A 15 -14.75 34.85 3.34
CA THR A 15 -14.21 35.42 4.57
C THR A 15 -13.55 34.33 5.42
N GLN A 16 -12.57 34.71 6.25
CA GLN A 16 -11.77 33.77 7.06
C GLN A 16 -12.64 32.88 7.98
N ASN A 17 -13.77 33.41 8.46
CA ASN A 17 -14.73 32.66 9.27
C ASN A 17 -15.51 31.64 8.44
N GLN A 18 -15.90 31.98 7.20
CA GLN A 18 -16.54 31.05 6.27
C GLN A 18 -15.57 29.93 5.85
N GLN A 19 -14.27 30.23 5.68
CA GLN A 19 -13.25 29.21 5.41
C GLN A 19 -13.09 28.24 6.59
N LYS A 20 -13.01 28.76 7.82
CA LYS A 20 -12.95 27.92 9.04
C LYS A 20 -14.19 27.06 9.21
N PHE A 21 -15.37 27.64 8.95
CA PHE A 21 -16.63 26.91 9.01
C PHE A 21 -16.70 25.83 7.93
N ARG A 22 -16.31 26.14 6.69
CA ARG A 22 -16.26 25.18 5.58
C ARG A 22 -15.30 24.04 5.86
N LYS A 23 -14.11 24.32 6.39
CA LYS A 23 -13.14 23.31 6.81
C LYS A 23 -13.69 22.40 7.92
N ARG A 24 -14.29 22.99 8.97
CA ARG A 24 -14.99 22.21 10.01
C ARG A 24 -16.11 21.36 9.43
N MET A 25 -16.85 21.90 8.45
CA MET A 25 -17.97 21.20 7.84
C MET A 25 -17.51 20.08 6.92
N GLU A 26 -16.39 20.24 6.21
CA GLU A 26 -15.73 19.18 5.45
C GLU A 26 -15.21 18.08 6.38
N ASP A 27 -14.56 18.43 7.50
CA ASP A 27 -14.10 17.47 8.50
C ASP A 27 -15.28 16.72 9.14
N LEU A 28 -16.36 17.43 9.47
CA LEU A 28 -17.63 16.89 9.96
C LEU A 28 -18.51 16.28 8.86
N MET A 29 -18.08 16.23 7.60
CA MET A 29 -18.78 15.51 6.53
C MET A 29 -17.91 14.40 5.95
N ASN A 30 -16.62 14.36 6.28
CA ASN A 30 -15.71 13.27 5.95
C ASN A 30 -16.16 11.93 6.56
N TRP A 31 -16.82 11.94 7.73
CA TRP A 31 -17.43 10.73 8.31
C TRP A 31 -18.73 10.30 7.59
N ARG A 32 -19.40 11.24 6.89
CA ARG A 32 -20.60 11.01 6.09
C ARG A 32 -20.28 10.74 4.62
N ARG A 33 -19.01 10.86 4.18
CA ARG A 33 -18.60 10.46 2.82
C ARG A 33 -19.17 9.08 2.58
N ASP A 34 -19.92 8.98 1.50
CA ASP A 34 -20.76 7.83 1.22
C ASP A 34 -19.86 6.61 1.02
N ILE A 35 -19.57 5.91 2.12
CA ILE A 35 -18.84 4.65 2.13
C ILE A 35 -19.76 3.54 1.62
N ARG A 36 -20.77 3.86 0.80
CA ARG A 36 -21.66 2.93 0.07
C ARG A 36 -20.90 1.88 -0.75
N SER A 37 -19.58 1.99 -0.85
CA SER A 37 -18.67 0.99 -1.38
C SER A 37 -17.68 0.40 -0.35
N LYS A 38 -17.99 0.32 0.96
CA LYS A 38 -17.15 -0.42 1.94
C LYS A 38 -16.83 -1.85 1.49
N ARG A 39 -17.69 -2.44 0.65
CA ARG A 39 -17.51 -3.79 0.10
C ARG A 39 -16.61 -3.88 -1.14
N ARG A 40 -16.32 -2.77 -1.83
CA ARG A 40 -15.50 -2.81 -3.05
C ARG A 40 -14.11 -2.27 -2.72
N VAL A 41 -13.22 -3.19 -2.34
CA VAL A 41 -11.78 -2.91 -2.29
C VAL A 41 -11.35 -2.53 -3.71
N ARG A 42 -10.98 -1.26 -3.90
CA ARG A 42 -10.40 -0.83 -5.18
C ARG A 42 -9.02 -1.46 -5.31
N ILE A 43 -8.70 -1.90 -6.51
CA ILE A 43 -7.42 -2.56 -6.78
C ILE A 43 -6.29 -1.55 -6.56
N SER A 44 -5.34 -1.88 -5.67
CA SER A 44 -4.24 -0.99 -5.33
C SER A 44 -3.09 -1.07 -6.33
N ALA A 45 -2.71 -2.27 -6.75
CA ALA A 45 -1.66 -2.54 -7.74
C ALA A 45 -1.97 -3.87 -8.47
N ILE A 46 -1.48 -4.03 -9.70
CA ILE A 46 -1.56 -5.31 -10.46
C ILE A 46 -0.21 -5.56 -11.12
N SER A 47 0.34 -6.75 -10.96
CA SER A 47 1.55 -7.20 -11.64
C SER A 47 1.42 -7.18 -13.17
N ASN A 48 2.54 -6.96 -13.85
CA ASN A 48 2.62 -7.22 -15.28
C ASN A 48 2.48 -8.73 -15.52
N GLN A 49 1.69 -9.13 -16.52
CA GLN A 49 1.40 -10.54 -16.79
C GLN A 49 2.67 -11.36 -17.08
N MET A 50 3.67 -10.77 -17.75
CA MET A 50 4.93 -11.46 -18.08
C MET A 50 5.86 -11.63 -16.88
N GLU A 51 5.75 -10.73 -15.90
CA GLU A 51 6.59 -10.70 -14.70
C GLU A 51 5.94 -11.42 -13.51
N SER A 52 4.66 -11.79 -13.64
CA SER A 52 3.87 -12.47 -12.61
C SER A 52 4.35 -13.90 -12.40
N HIS A 53 3.86 -14.53 -11.32
CA HIS A 53 3.95 -15.98 -11.19
C HIS A 53 3.30 -16.66 -12.40
N LEU A 54 3.90 -17.76 -12.87
CA LEU A 54 3.36 -18.53 -14.00
C LEU A 54 2.04 -19.22 -13.64
N ASP A 55 1.82 -19.50 -12.36
CA ASP A 55 0.64 -20.22 -11.87
C ASP A 55 0.27 -19.76 -10.45
N LYS A 56 -0.55 -20.56 -9.76
CA LYS A 56 -1.15 -20.25 -8.46
C LYS A 56 -0.10 -19.86 -7.42
N ILE A 57 -0.31 -18.66 -6.88
CA ILE A 57 0.35 -18.17 -5.68
C ILE A 57 -0.15 -18.99 -4.50
N THR A 58 0.77 -19.56 -3.72
CA THR A 58 0.47 -20.40 -2.56
C THR A 58 0.39 -19.58 -1.28
N ASP A 59 1.25 -18.57 -1.13
CA ASP A 59 1.24 -17.68 0.03
C ASP A 59 1.73 -16.26 -0.34
N LEU A 60 1.32 -15.30 0.48
CA LEU A 60 1.70 -13.89 0.39
C LEU A 60 1.90 -13.34 1.79
N LYS A 61 3.07 -12.76 2.05
CA LYS A 61 3.40 -12.12 3.32
C LYS A 61 3.98 -10.73 3.13
N TRP A 62 3.61 -9.84 4.04
CA TRP A 62 4.28 -8.56 4.17
C TRP A 62 5.64 -8.75 4.82
N ILE A 63 6.64 -8.04 4.31
CA ILE A 63 7.91 -7.90 5.00
C ILE A 63 7.72 -6.93 6.16
N GLY A 64 8.46 -7.16 7.25
CA GLY A 64 8.39 -6.32 8.44
C GLY A 64 8.62 -4.84 8.10
N PRO A 65 7.90 -3.91 8.76
CA PRO A 65 7.93 -2.49 8.43
C PRO A 65 9.27 -1.80 8.73
N SER A 66 10.07 -2.38 9.63
CA SER A 66 11.37 -1.86 10.11
C SER A 66 12.57 -2.40 9.32
N VAL A 67 12.34 -3.24 8.32
CA VAL A 67 13.37 -3.95 7.56
C VAL A 67 13.06 -3.87 6.09
N VAL A 68 14.09 -3.93 5.25
CA VAL A 68 13.99 -3.90 3.79
C VAL A 68 14.87 -5.01 3.23
N VAL A 69 14.36 -5.71 2.21
CA VAL A 69 15.13 -6.65 1.41
C VAL A 69 15.74 -5.88 0.24
N THR A 70 17.04 -5.99 0.04
CA THR A 70 17.77 -5.35 -1.05
C THR A 70 17.67 -6.15 -2.35
N ASP A 71 18.13 -5.57 -3.46
CA ASP A 71 18.25 -6.28 -4.74
C ASP A 71 19.27 -7.45 -4.68
N THR A 72 20.21 -7.39 -3.74
CA THR A 72 21.16 -8.48 -3.42
C THR A 72 20.57 -9.55 -2.51
N ILE A 73 19.29 -9.41 -2.12
CA ILE A 73 18.55 -10.33 -1.24
C ILE A 73 19.01 -10.25 0.23
N ASP A 74 19.88 -9.28 0.54
CA ASP A 74 20.26 -8.99 1.93
C ASP A 74 19.10 -8.31 2.66
N ILE A 75 18.92 -8.67 3.92
CA ILE A 75 17.91 -8.06 4.78
C ILE A 75 18.58 -7.03 5.67
N ILE A 76 18.25 -5.76 5.47
CA ILE A 76 18.82 -4.63 6.22
C ILE A 76 17.74 -3.89 7.01
N PRO A 77 18.10 -3.17 8.09
CA PRO A 77 17.20 -2.22 8.72
C PRO A 77 16.68 -1.21 7.68
N ASN A 78 15.39 -0.87 7.77
CA ASN A 78 14.77 0.08 6.85
C ASN A 78 15.44 1.46 7.01
N PRO A 79 16.09 1.99 5.96
CA PRO A 79 16.77 3.28 6.03
C PRO A 79 15.77 4.47 6.04
N SER A 80 14.50 4.22 5.71
CA SER A 80 13.46 5.24 5.68
C SER A 80 12.70 5.34 7.00
N ALA A 81 12.28 6.56 7.35
CA ALA A 81 11.36 6.80 8.45
C ALA A 81 9.94 6.27 8.17
N GLU A 82 9.60 6.04 6.90
CA GLU A 82 8.32 5.47 6.51
C GLU A 82 8.35 3.93 6.53
N PRO A 83 7.23 3.26 6.85
CA PRO A 83 7.17 1.80 6.88
C PRO A 83 7.57 1.18 5.55
N ASN A 84 8.21 0.01 5.60
CA ASN A 84 8.41 -0.82 4.42
C ASN A 84 7.07 -1.28 3.84
N LEU A 85 7.00 -1.35 2.51
CA LEU A 85 5.83 -1.79 1.75
C LEU A 85 6.17 -2.94 0.80
N GLN A 86 7.24 -3.67 1.11
CA GLN A 86 7.62 -4.86 0.37
C GLN A 86 6.78 -6.07 0.76
N ILE A 87 6.56 -6.93 -0.22
CA ILE A 87 5.75 -8.15 -0.12
C ILE A 87 6.56 -9.29 -0.72
N VAL A 88 6.49 -10.45 -0.09
CA VAL A 88 7.00 -11.71 -0.63
C VAL A 88 5.83 -12.61 -1.01
N THR A 89 5.94 -13.26 -2.15
CA THR A 89 4.95 -14.23 -2.64
C THR A 89 5.65 -15.51 -3.09
N SER A 90 4.99 -16.64 -2.91
CA SER A 90 5.45 -17.96 -3.37
C SER A 90 4.41 -18.59 -4.30
N SER A 91 4.83 -19.49 -5.18
CA SER A 91 3.90 -20.26 -6.01
C SER A 91 4.17 -21.77 -5.98
N ILE A 92 3.22 -22.52 -6.55
CA ILE A 92 3.32 -23.97 -6.69
C ILE A 92 4.51 -24.43 -7.54
N TYR A 93 5.08 -23.56 -8.39
CA TYR A 93 6.24 -23.86 -9.23
C TYR A 93 7.59 -23.56 -8.57
N GLY A 94 7.61 -23.29 -7.26
CA GLY A 94 8.87 -23.06 -6.55
C GLY A 94 9.46 -21.67 -6.72
N ASP A 95 8.77 -20.77 -7.44
CA ASP A 95 9.21 -19.40 -7.60
C ASP A 95 8.75 -18.52 -6.42
N ILE A 96 9.70 -17.73 -5.93
CA ILE A 96 9.50 -16.76 -4.85
C ILE A 96 9.80 -15.40 -5.45
N LYS A 97 8.85 -14.48 -5.35
CA LYS A 97 8.98 -13.14 -5.92
C LYS A 97 8.89 -12.11 -4.81
N LEU A 98 9.81 -11.15 -4.85
CA LEU A 98 9.88 -10.03 -3.94
C LEU A 98 9.42 -8.77 -4.66
N TRP A 99 8.45 -8.09 -4.07
CA TRP A 99 7.77 -6.94 -4.67
C TRP A 99 7.86 -5.74 -3.76
N ASP A 100 7.86 -4.54 -4.35
CA ASP A 100 7.79 -3.28 -3.60
C ASP A 100 6.71 -2.38 -4.20
N LEU A 101 5.78 -1.89 -3.36
CA LEU A 101 4.77 -0.92 -3.79
C LEU A 101 5.33 0.48 -4.08
N ARG A 102 6.53 0.80 -3.60
CA ARG A 102 7.24 2.04 -3.94
C ARG A 102 7.96 1.98 -5.28
N ALA A 103 8.11 0.79 -5.85
CA ALA A 103 8.82 0.58 -7.11
C ALA A 103 8.32 1.49 -8.24
N GLU A 104 9.22 1.77 -9.17
CA GLU A 104 8.85 2.43 -10.42
C GLU A 104 8.12 1.46 -11.34
N PRO A 105 7.02 1.89 -11.98
CA PRO A 105 6.31 1.04 -12.93
C PRO A 105 7.19 0.77 -14.17
N ILE A 106 7.11 -0.43 -14.73
CA ILE A 106 7.79 -0.80 -15.98
C ILE A 106 7.53 0.28 -17.03
N LYS A 107 8.58 0.88 -17.60
CA LYS A 107 8.46 1.90 -18.65
C LYS A 107 7.75 1.27 -19.86
N SER A 108 6.60 1.82 -20.25
CA SER A 108 5.88 1.31 -21.40
C SER A 108 6.57 1.78 -22.69
N GLU A 109 7.08 0.87 -23.50
CA GLU A 109 7.61 1.20 -24.84
C GLU A 109 6.52 1.64 -25.83
N ARG A 110 5.24 1.51 -25.47
CA ARG A 110 4.11 1.90 -26.31
C ARG A 110 3.06 2.66 -25.52
N LYS A 111 2.50 3.71 -26.14
CA LYS A 111 1.33 4.53 -25.71
C LYS A 111 0.03 3.69 -25.62
N HIS A 112 0.07 2.52 -24.98
CA HIS A 112 -1.02 1.54 -25.01
C HIS A 112 -1.74 1.36 -23.68
N ILE A 113 -1.50 2.26 -22.71
CA ILE A 113 -2.54 2.54 -21.72
C ILE A 113 -3.44 3.61 -22.34
N GLN A 114 -4.23 3.20 -23.35
CA GLN A 114 -5.58 3.73 -23.38
C GLN A 114 -6.23 3.22 -22.08
N GLN A 115 -5.96 3.93 -20.98
CA GLN A 115 -6.92 4.01 -19.89
C GLN A 115 -8.24 4.24 -20.61
N PHE A 116 -9.26 3.45 -20.32
CA PHE A 116 -10.59 3.56 -20.89
C PHE A 116 -11.03 5.03 -20.96
N LYS A 117 -10.62 5.73 -22.01
CA LYS A 117 -11.05 7.07 -22.36
C LYS A 117 -12.31 6.81 -23.13
N THR A 118 -13.34 6.36 -22.42
CA THR A 118 -14.69 6.71 -22.82
C THR A 118 -14.63 8.20 -23.11
N LYS A 119 -14.87 8.60 -24.37
CA LYS A 119 -14.89 9.99 -24.78
C LYS A 119 -15.78 10.73 -23.77
N ASP A 120 -15.16 11.48 -22.86
CA ASP A 120 -15.87 12.33 -21.90
C ASP A 120 -16.59 13.39 -22.73
N ARG A 121 -17.85 13.13 -23.07
CA ARG A 121 -18.75 14.16 -23.61
C ARG A 121 -19.13 15.18 -22.53
N PHE A 122 -18.91 14.82 -21.28
CA PHE A 122 -19.08 15.66 -20.09
C PHE A 122 -17.81 15.45 -19.27
N GLY A 123 -17.03 16.50 -19.01
CA GLY A 123 -15.76 16.38 -18.31
C GLY A 123 -15.91 15.58 -17.01
N ARG A 124 -15.01 14.62 -16.78
CA ARG A 124 -15.00 13.80 -15.57
C ARG A 124 -15.10 14.70 -14.33
N PRO A 125 -16.10 14.50 -13.46
CA PRO A 125 -16.21 15.27 -12.22
C PRO A 125 -14.94 15.10 -11.39
N ALA A 126 -14.33 16.19 -10.92
CA ALA A 126 -13.14 16.14 -10.08
C ALA A 126 -13.34 15.27 -8.82
N SER A 127 -14.59 15.13 -8.36
CA SER A 127 -15.00 14.25 -7.26
C SER A 127 -14.69 12.76 -7.49
N LEU A 128 -14.52 12.30 -8.74
CA LEU A 128 -14.18 10.93 -9.12
C LEU A 128 -12.66 10.65 -9.15
N ASP A 129 -11.82 11.67 -9.07
CA ASP A 129 -10.37 11.51 -8.88
C ASP A 129 -10.02 11.28 -7.40
N PHE A 130 -10.94 11.59 -6.49
CA PHE A 130 -10.79 11.28 -5.07
C PHE A 130 -10.99 9.77 -4.82
N GLY A 131 -10.03 9.16 -4.12
CA GLY A 131 -10.09 7.74 -3.71
C GLY A 131 -9.45 6.76 -4.69
N LEU A 132 -8.55 7.20 -5.56
CA LEU A 132 -7.61 6.30 -6.23
C LEU A 132 -6.50 5.90 -5.25
N SER A 133 -6.07 4.63 -5.32
CA SER A 133 -4.89 4.17 -4.59
C SER A 133 -3.66 4.98 -5.04
N PRO A 134 -2.78 5.42 -4.13
CA PRO A 134 -1.49 6.01 -4.50
C PRO A 134 -0.65 5.11 -5.42
N TYR A 135 -0.89 3.79 -5.35
CA TYR A 135 -0.18 2.78 -6.11
C TYR A 135 -0.82 2.44 -7.46
N ILE A 136 -1.86 3.18 -7.89
CA ILE A 136 -2.52 2.94 -9.18
C ILE A 136 -1.56 3.03 -10.38
N LYS A 137 -0.43 3.75 -10.23
CA LYS A 137 0.67 3.80 -11.21
C LYS A 137 1.23 2.41 -11.57
N LEU A 138 1.10 1.45 -10.65
CA LEU A 138 1.58 0.08 -10.77
C LEU A 138 0.60 -0.84 -11.50
N TYR A 139 -0.62 -0.39 -11.85
CA TYR A 139 -1.62 -1.23 -12.50
C TYR A 139 -1.10 -1.84 -13.82
N ARG A 140 -0.96 -3.18 -13.85
CA ARG A 140 -0.40 -4.01 -14.95
C ARG A 140 1.05 -3.68 -15.32
N ARG A 141 1.74 -2.95 -14.45
CA ARG A 141 3.11 -2.45 -14.66
C ARG A 141 4.02 -2.70 -13.47
N TRP A 142 3.55 -3.45 -12.48
CA TRP A 142 4.34 -3.85 -11.33
C TRP A 142 5.17 -5.08 -11.68
N LYS A 143 6.47 -5.03 -11.36
CA LYS A 143 7.40 -6.15 -11.50
C LYS A 143 8.04 -6.46 -10.16
N PRO A 144 8.46 -7.71 -9.92
CA PRO A 144 9.29 -8.01 -8.77
C PRO A 144 10.67 -7.39 -8.96
N PHE A 145 11.32 -7.02 -7.85
CA PHE A 145 12.71 -6.55 -7.89
C PHE A 145 13.70 -7.70 -7.77
N ALA A 146 13.30 -8.79 -7.11
CA ALA A 146 14.06 -10.03 -7.03
C ALA A 146 13.15 -11.25 -7.23
N THR A 147 13.70 -12.30 -7.86
CA THR A 147 13.04 -13.59 -8.05
C THR A 147 14.01 -14.70 -7.64
N LEU A 148 13.54 -15.60 -6.80
CA LEU A 148 14.24 -16.79 -6.33
C LEU A 148 13.50 -18.03 -6.82
N MET A 149 14.22 -19.15 -6.97
CA MET A 149 13.62 -20.42 -7.36
C MET A 149 14.14 -21.53 -6.45
N SER A 150 13.22 -22.23 -5.79
CA SER A 150 13.53 -23.39 -4.97
C SER A 150 13.53 -24.66 -5.83
N ILE A 151 14.68 -25.32 -5.91
CA ILE A 151 14.88 -26.55 -6.67
C ILE A 151 15.33 -27.69 -5.77
N TYR A 152 14.81 -28.90 -6.01
CA TYR A 152 15.26 -30.13 -5.39
C TYR A 152 15.66 -31.11 -6.48
N LYS A 153 16.92 -31.55 -6.46
CA LYS A 153 17.47 -32.50 -7.46
C LYS A 153 17.10 -32.12 -8.90
N SER A 154 17.25 -30.84 -9.24
CA SER A 154 16.93 -30.19 -10.54
C SER A 154 15.45 -29.94 -10.88
N LEU A 155 14.50 -30.30 -10.02
CA LEU A 155 13.08 -30.01 -10.23
C LEU A 155 12.59 -28.90 -9.30
N PRO A 156 11.71 -28.00 -9.77
CA PRO A 156 11.07 -27.01 -8.92
C PRO A 156 10.24 -27.69 -7.81
N VAL A 157 10.32 -27.15 -6.60
CA VAL A 157 9.60 -27.70 -5.44
C VAL A 157 8.38 -26.85 -5.15
N LEU A 158 7.25 -27.50 -4.87
CA LEU A 158 6.05 -26.82 -4.41
C LEU A 158 6.29 -26.17 -3.04
N LEU A 159 6.01 -24.86 -2.96
CA LEU A 159 6.12 -24.07 -1.74
C LEU A 159 4.76 -23.97 -1.06
N THR A 160 4.70 -24.31 0.22
CA THR A 160 3.45 -24.46 0.99
C THR A 160 3.16 -23.27 1.90
N GLY A 161 4.18 -22.51 2.29
CA GLY A 161 3.98 -21.33 3.13
C GLY A 161 5.23 -20.49 3.29
N ILE A 162 5.00 -19.21 3.62
CA ILE A 162 6.03 -18.24 3.93
C ILE A 162 5.84 -17.78 5.37
N PHE A 163 6.93 -17.73 6.11
CA PHE A 163 6.96 -17.08 7.42
C PHE A 163 7.99 -15.95 7.42
N THR A 164 7.52 -14.76 7.79
CA THR A 164 8.34 -13.58 8.01
C THR A 164 8.24 -13.18 9.48
N HIS A 165 9.39 -12.90 10.10
CA HIS A 165 9.36 -12.29 11.42
C HIS A 165 8.79 -10.87 11.31
N THR A 166 7.75 -10.57 12.08
CA THR A 166 7.14 -9.24 12.11
C THR A 166 7.40 -8.58 13.45
N VAL A 167 7.66 -7.28 13.41
CA VAL A 167 7.93 -6.50 14.60
C VAL A 167 6.61 -6.23 15.34
N PRO A 168 6.57 -6.38 16.68
CA PRO A 168 5.36 -6.10 17.44
C PRO A 168 4.94 -4.64 17.26
N LEU A 169 3.66 -4.43 16.94
CA LEU A 169 3.07 -3.11 16.80
C LEU A 169 2.74 -2.54 18.20
N LYS A 170 3.20 -1.33 18.50
CA LYS A 170 2.86 -0.60 19.73
C LYS A 170 2.04 0.63 19.39
N TYR A 171 0.94 0.88 20.09
CA TYR A 171 0.18 2.11 19.95
C TYR A 171 0.65 3.12 20.98
N VAL A 172 1.18 4.25 20.51
CA VAL A 172 1.60 5.35 21.36
C VAL A 172 0.71 6.53 21.10
N ARG A 173 0.36 7.23 22.18
CA ARG A 173 -0.51 8.39 22.10
C ARG A 173 0.13 9.49 21.24
N ALA A 174 -0.64 10.02 20.30
CA ALA A 174 -0.22 11.09 19.39
C ALA A 174 -0.38 12.47 20.03
N THR A 175 -1.48 12.69 20.75
CA THR A 175 -1.70 13.94 21.50
C THR A 175 -1.04 13.85 22.88
N PRO A 176 -0.13 14.76 23.28
CA PRO A 176 0.45 14.72 24.62
C PRO A 176 -0.64 14.92 25.69
N LYS A 177 -0.49 14.27 26.84
CA LYS A 177 -1.37 14.49 27.99
C LYS A 177 -1.15 15.89 28.55
N LEU A 178 -2.22 16.68 28.66
CA LEU A 178 -2.16 17.98 29.33
C LEU A 178 -1.92 17.74 30.83
N SER A 179 -0.85 18.33 31.37
CA SER A 179 -0.52 18.20 32.79
C SER A 179 -1.60 18.87 33.64
N GLY A 180 -2.07 18.18 34.69
CA GLY A 180 -3.08 18.68 35.62
C GLY A 180 -4.54 18.59 35.17
N VAL A 181 -4.82 18.17 33.92
CA VAL A 181 -6.20 17.97 33.43
C VAL A 181 -6.55 16.48 33.49
N LYS A 182 -7.67 16.14 34.12
CA LYS A 182 -8.20 14.77 34.16
C LYS A 182 -8.94 14.51 32.86
N GLU A 183 -8.53 13.45 32.16
CA GLU A 183 -9.15 13.06 30.89
C GLU A 183 -10.52 12.42 31.15
N VAL A 184 -11.49 12.84 30.36
CA VAL A 184 -12.88 12.37 30.40
C VAL A 184 -13.14 11.52 29.15
N LEU A 185 -14.14 10.65 29.21
CA LEU A 185 -14.54 9.79 28.08
C LEU A 185 -14.91 10.56 26.80
N GLU A 186 -15.26 11.83 26.93
CA GLU A 186 -15.58 12.72 25.80
C GLU A 186 -14.32 13.26 25.09
N ASP A 187 -13.15 13.16 25.72
CA ASP A 187 -11.90 13.64 25.15
C ASP A 187 -11.44 12.75 24.00
N ARG A 188 -11.12 13.38 22.87
CA ARG A 188 -10.58 12.68 21.70
C ARG A 188 -9.08 12.46 21.89
N ILE A 189 -8.72 11.24 22.25
CA ILE A 189 -7.33 10.81 22.36
C ILE A 189 -6.93 10.08 21.07
N GLU A 190 -5.97 10.64 20.36
CA GLU A 190 -5.42 10.04 19.14
C GLU A 190 -4.24 9.16 19.50
N TYR A 191 -4.17 7.98 18.88
CA TYR A 191 -3.05 7.05 19.00
C TYR A 191 -2.43 6.84 17.62
N LYS A 192 -1.09 6.82 17.57
CA LYS A 192 -0.34 6.41 16.38
C LYS A 192 0.28 5.03 16.61
N ALA A 193 0.25 4.20 15.58
CA ALA A 193 1.02 2.97 15.59
C ALA A 193 2.52 3.32 15.43
N ILE A 194 3.33 2.76 16.31
CA ILE A 194 4.79 2.79 16.26
C ILE A 194 5.25 1.33 16.25
N PHE A 195 6.21 1.01 15.39
CA PHE A 195 6.81 -0.32 15.39
C PHE A 195 7.69 -0.45 16.64
N GLY A 196 7.53 -1.55 17.38
CA GLY A 196 8.37 -1.86 18.53
C GLY A 196 9.83 -2.08 18.14
N ASP A 197 10.68 -2.26 19.13
CA ASP A 197 12.06 -2.65 18.86
C ASP A 197 12.09 -4.13 18.48
N SER A 198 12.73 -4.49 17.35
CA SER A 198 12.81 -5.88 16.90
C SER A 198 13.84 -6.70 17.66
N GLY A 199 14.66 -6.05 18.50
CA GLY A 199 15.86 -6.66 19.06
C GLY A 199 16.89 -7.03 17.97
N PRO A 200 17.97 -7.74 18.34
CA PRO A 200 19.02 -8.18 17.42
C PRO A 200 18.63 -9.45 16.64
N LEU A 201 17.34 -9.78 16.55
CA LEU A 201 16.91 -11.01 15.89
C LEU A 201 17.28 -10.94 14.40
N PRO A 202 18.05 -11.93 13.89
CA PRO A 202 18.27 -12.04 12.46
C PRO A 202 16.90 -12.25 11.83
N LEU A 203 16.46 -11.31 11.01
CA LEU A 203 15.22 -11.46 10.27
C LEU A 203 15.43 -12.60 9.28
N GLN A 204 14.77 -13.72 9.51
CA GLN A 204 14.90 -14.92 8.68
C GLN A 204 13.61 -15.08 7.88
N LEU A 205 13.74 -15.14 6.56
CA LEU A 205 12.64 -15.50 5.68
C LEU A 205 12.61 -17.03 5.61
N TYR A 206 11.58 -17.61 6.20
CA TYR A 206 11.38 -19.06 6.18
C TYR A 206 10.40 -19.43 5.10
N ILE A 207 10.78 -20.38 4.26
CA ILE A 207 9.93 -20.86 3.18
C ILE A 207 9.78 -22.36 3.34
N GLY A 208 8.54 -22.78 3.60
CA GLY A 208 8.17 -24.18 3.71
C GLY A 208 7.91 -24.78 2.35
N ASN A 209 8.40 -25.99 2.13
CA ASN A 209 8.09 -26.79 0.96
C ASN A 209 7.11 -27.95 1.27
N LEU A 210 6.69 -28.69 0.25
CA LEU A 210 5.81 -29.87 0.42
C LEU A 210 6.41 -30.94 1.35
N PHE A 211 7.74 -31.03 1.42
CA PHE A 211 8.46 -32.02 2.21
C PHE A 211 8.66 -31.58 3.68
N GLY A 212 8.17 -30.40 4.07
CA GLY A 212 8.32 -29.86 5.42
C GLY A 212 9.71 -29.28 5.70
N GLU A 213 10.57 -29.14 4.70
CA GLU A 213 11.85 -28.46 4.84
C GLU A 213 11.61 -26.95 4.84
N ALA A 214 12.25 -26.24 5.77
CA ALA A 214 12.25 -24.79 5.84
C ALA A 214 13.65 -24.29 5.47
N ALA A 215 13.77 -23.62 4.32
CA ALA A 215 14.99 -22.91 3.97
C ALA A 215 14.96 -21.52 4.61
N VAL A 216 16.08 -21.12 5.22
CA VAL A 216 16.35 -19.74 5.63
C VAL A 216 16.98 -19.05 4.43
N ALA A 217 16.31 -18.02 3.91
CA ALA A 217 16.96 -17.02 3.07
C ALA A 217 17.49 -15.89 3.95
#